data_AF-A0A1H8Y5A1-F1
#
_entry.id   AF-A0A1H8Y5A1-F1
#
_cell.length_a   1.000
_cell.length_b   1.000
_cell.length_c   1.000
_cell.angle_alpha   90.00
_cell.angle_beta   90.00
_cell.angle_gamma   90.00
#
_symmetry.space_group_name_H-M   'P 1'
#
loop_
_entity.id
_entity.type
_entity.pdbx_description
1 polymer ?
#
loop_
_entity_poly.entity_id
_entity_poly.type
_entity_poly.pdbx_seq_one_letter_code
_entity_poly.pdbx_strand_id
1 'polypeptide(L)'
;MNTEEELYNLAKEIDARVAAVEQAAADGEALPLVLDIGANLGQLIVDGSGALISVELDQEAVAVQTGASLAGHVLRAVNNAESAATTRRKLMVDEAAREAGPR
;
A
#
# COMPACT_ATOMS: atom_id res chain seq x y z
N MET A 1 -17.42 35.11 22.83
CA MET A 1 -16.60 33.93 22.58
C MET A 1 -15.28 34.13 23.27
N ASN A 2 -14.84 33.15 24.07
CA ASN A 2 -13.58 33.21 24.80
C ASN A 2 -12.48 32.61 23.92
N THR A 3 -11.33 33.29 23.82
CA THR A 3 -10.15 32.84 23.08
C THR A 3 -9.69 31.44 23.53
N GLU A 4 -9.90 31.07 24.80
CA GLU A 4 -9.63 29.71 25.29
C GLU A 4 -10.53 28.64 24.65
N GLU A 5 -11.81 28.94 24.43
CA GLU A 5 -12.74 27.99 23.77
C GLU A 5 -12.34 27.77 22.31
N GLU A 6 -11.93 28.84 21.63
CA GLU A 6 -11.44 28.79 20.25
C GLU A 6 -10.16 27.96 20.14
N LEU A 7 -9.19 28.19 21.04
CA LEU A 7 -7.94 27.42 21.08
C LEU A 7 -8.17 25.94 21.42
N TYR A 8 -9.09 25.66 22.34
CA TYR A 8 -9.43 24.29 22.71
C TYR A 8 -10.15 23.54 21.57
N ASN A 9 -11.06 24.21 20.87
CA ASN A 9 -11.72 23.65 19.69
C ASN A 9 -10.72 23.40 18.56
N LEU A 10 -9.80 24.34 18.32
CA LEU A 10 -8.73 24.17 17.33
C LEU A 10 -7.82 22.98 17.66
N ALA A 11 -7.43 22.82 18.92
CA ALA A 11 -6.62 21.67 19.35
C ALA A 11 -7.35 20.36 19.09
N LYS A 12 -8.64 20.26 19.44
CA LYS A 12 -9.46 19.08 19.15
C LYS A 12 -9.59 18.76 17.67
N GLU A 13 -9.75 19.79 16.84
CA GLU A 13 -9.80 19.60 15.38
C GLU A 13 -8.47 19.09 14.85
N ILE A 14 -7.34 19.59 15.34
CA ILE A 14 -6.01 19.09 14.97
C ILE A 14 -5.83 17.63 15.40
N ASP A 15 -6.18 17.29 16.64
CA ASP A 15 -6.06 15.91 17.14
C ASP A 15 -6.90 14.93 16.31
N ALA A 16 -8.14 15.31 15.97
CA ALA A 16 -9.02 14.49 15.13
C ALA A 16 -8.43 14.28 13.72
N ARG A 17 -7.79 15.31 13.16
CA ARG A 17 -7.14 15.25 11.85
C ARG A 17 -5.92 14.35 11.86
N VAL A 18 -5.07 14.46 12.89
CA VAL A 18 -3.89 13.60 13.06
C VAL A 18 -4.33 12.14 13.17
N ALA A 19 -5.33 11.84 14.01
CA ALA A 19 -5.86 10.50 14.16
C ALA A 19 -6.41 9.91 12.84
N ALA A 20 -7.07 10.72 12.01
CA ALA A 20 -7.55 10.27 10.70
C ALA A 20 -6.41 9.91 9.74
N VAL A 21 -5.34 10.70 9.71
CA VAL A 21 -4.16 10.44 8.89
C VAL A 21 -3.41 9.20 9.37
N GLU A 22 -3.24 9.04 10.69
CA GLU A 22 -2.61 7.88 11.29
C GLU A 22 -3.39 6.59 10.99
N GLN A 23 -4.72 6.63 11.09
CA GLN A 23 -5.56 5.49 10.75
C GLN A 23 -5.43 5.11 9.27
N ALA A 24 -5.44 6.10 8.37
CA ALA A 24 -5.26 5.82 6.93
C ALA A 24 -3.90 5.21 6.60
N ALA A 25 -2.84 5.59 7.33
CA ALA A 25 -1.52 4.97 7.21
C ALA A 25 -1.56 3.50 7.67
N ALA A 26 -2.17 3.23 8.84
CA ALA A 26 -2.32 1.88 9.37
C ALA A 26 -3.16 0.97 8.46
N ASP A 27 -4.26 1.48 7.93
CA ASP A 27 -5.11 0.76 6.97
C ASP A 27 -4.34 0.47 5.67
N GLY A 28 -3.51 1.43 5.22
CA GLY A 28 -2.64 1.29 4.07
C GLY A 28 -1.64 0.16 4.21
N GLU A 29 -1.08 -0.04 5.41
CA GLU A 29 -0.15 -1.11 5.76
C GLU A 29 -0.84 -2.47 5.94
N ALA A 30 -2.04 -2.49 6.51
CA ALA A 30 -2.77 -3.73 6.84
C ALA A 30 -3.36 -4.46 5.62
N LEU A 31 -3.53 -3.77 4.49
CA LEU A 31 -4.15 -4.34 3.30
C LEU A 31 -3.10 -4.99 2.39
N PRO A 32 -3.08 -6.33 2.23
CA PRO A 32 -2.17 -6.96 1.28
C PRO A 32 -2.56 -6.63 -0.17
N LEU A 33 -1.60 -6.81 -1.07
CA LEU A 33 -1.77 -6.61 -2.51
C LEU A 33 -1.34 -7.88 -3.25
N VAL A 34 -2.24 -8.42 -4.06
CA VAL A 34 -2.02 -9.61 -4.89
C VAL A 34 -1.78 -9.19 -6.33
N LEU A 35 -0.69 -9.66 -6.93
CA LEU A 35 -0.34 -9.40 -8.33
C LEU A 35 -0.02 -10.70 -9.06
N ASP A 36 -0.44 -10.76 -10.32
CA ASP A 36 -0.06 -11.84 -11.22
C ASP A 36 1.40 -11.72 -11.65
N ILE A 37 2.08 -12.87 -11.68
CA ILE A 37 3.37 -13.03 -12.33
C ILE A 37 3.08 -13.30 -13.80
N GLY A 38 3.52 -12.39 -14.68
CA GLY A 38 3.23 -12.45 -16.11
C GLY A 38 3.61 -13.79 -16.74
N ALA A 39 3.04 -14.06 -17.92
CA ALA A 39 3.12 -15.36 -18.59
C ALA A 39 2.43 -16.52 -17.81
N ASN A 40 1.37 -16.19 -17.05
CA ASN A 40 0.58 -17.14 -16.26
C ASN A 40 1.45 -17.96 -15.30
N LEU A 41 2.52 -17.36 -14.77
CA LEU A 41 3.48 -18.07 -13.91
C LEU A 41 2.99 -18.20 -12.47
N GLY A 42 1.85 -17.59 -12.14
CA GLY A 42 1.25 -17.61 -10.82
C GLY A 42 1.03 -16.21 -10.28
N GLN A 43 1.11 -16.04 -8.97
CA GLN A 43 0.81 -14.80 -8.28
C GLN A 43 1.78 -14.56 -7.12
N LEU A 44 1.89 -13.32 -6.68
CA LEU A 44 2.63 -12.96 -5.49
C LEU A 44 1.80 -12.02 -4.62
N ILE A 45 2.11 -12.02 -3.33
CA ILE A 45 1.44 -11.20 -2.32
C ILE A 45 2.48 -10.36 -1.61
N VAL A 46 2.27 -9.05 -1.59
CA VAL A 46 3.01 -8.10 -0.75
C VAL A 46 2.10 -7.53 0.33
N ASP A 47 2.66 -7.13 1.47
CA ASP A 47 1.95 -6.34 2.46
C ASP A 47 1.76 -4.88 2.00
N GLY A 48 1.04 -4.09 2.78
CA GLY A 48 0.80 -2.68 2.45
C GLY A 48 2.03 -1.77 2.54
N SER A 49 3.13 -2.25 3.14
CA SER A 49 4.43 -1.58 3.12
C SER A 49 5.26 -1.91 1.87
N GLY A 50 4.85 -2.94 1.13
CA GLY A 50 5.56 -3.49 -0.02
C GLY A 50 6.43 -4.71 0.31
N ALA A 51 6.45 -5.20 1.54
CA ALA A 51 7.24 -6.40 1.86
C ALA A 51 6.59 -7.65 1.24
N LEU A 52 7.42 -8.49 0.60
CA LEU A 52 6.95 -9.75 0.02
C LEU A 52 6.53 -10.74 1.11
N ILE A 53 5.26 -11.17 1.07
CA ILE A 53 4.68 -12.16 1.99
C ILE A 53 4.79 -13.57 1.39
N SER A 54 4.34 -13.73 0.15
CA SER A 54 4.28 -15.03 -0.51
C SER A 54 4.44 -14.93 -2.02
N VAL A 55 4.88 -16.03 -2.61
CA VAL A 55 4.95 -16.24 -4.06
C VAL A 55 4.40 -17.63 -4.33
N GLU A 56 3.39 -17.69 -5.18
CA GLU A 56 2.77 -18.92 -5.65
C GLU A 56 3.06 -19.06 -7.14
N LEU A 57 3.75 -20.14 -7.50
CA LEU A 57 4.10 -20.41 -8.89
C LEU A 57 3.31 -21.58 -9.44
N ASP A 58 2.80 -21.43 -10.65
CA ASP A 58 2.21 -22.52 -11.40
C ASP A 58 3.32 -23.46 -11.92
N GLN A 59 3.27 -24.72 -11.48
CA GLN A 59 4.33 -25.69 -11.77
C GLN A 59 4.43 -26.02 -13.27
N GLU A 60 3.31 -26.10 -13.97
CA GLU A 60 3.27 -26.43 -15.40
C GLU A 60 3.81 -25.27 -16.23
N ALA A 61 3.43 -24.04 -15.89
CA ALA A 61 3.93 -22.83 -16.52
C ALA A 61 5.43 -22.63 -16.27
N VAL A 62 5.92 -22.94 -15.06
CA VAL A 62 7.36 -22.87 -14.74
C VAL A 62 8.17 -23.91 -15.52
N ALA A 63 7.64 -25.12 -15.72
CA ALA A 63 8.35 -26.21 -16.38
C ALA A 63 8.75 -25.90 -17.84
N VAL A 64 8.02 -24.99 -18.50
CA VAL A 64 8.30 -24.58 -19.89
C VAL A 64 9.20 -23.34 -19.98
N GLN A 65 9.60 -22.75 -18.86
CA GLN A 65 10.44 -21.54 -18.83
C GLN A 65 11.93 -21.86 -18.66
N THR A 66 12.76 -20.97 -19.20
CA THR A 66 14.19 -20.94 -18.84
C THR A 66 14.37 -20.23 -17.51
N GLY A 67 15.40 -20.59 -16.74
CA GLY A 67 15.69 -19.94 -15.45
C GLY A 67 15.87 -18.41 -15.56
N ALA A 68 16.48 -17.93 -16.66
CA ALA A 68 16.64 -16.51 -16.92
C ALA A 68 15.31 -15.79 -17.20
N SER A 69 14.42 -16.43 -17.97
CA SER A 69 13.08 -15.88 -18.24
C SER A 69 12.24 -15.84 -16.96
N LEU A 70 12.22 -16.94 -16.20
CA LEU A 70 11.50 -17.02 -14.93
C LEU A 70 11.98 -15.93 -13.95
N ALA A 71 13.29 -15.80 -13.76
CA ALA A 71 13.86 -14.76 -12.91
C ALA A 71 13.45 -13.35 -13.37
N GLY A 72 13.46 -13.10 -14.68
CA GLY A 72 13.04 -11.81 -15.24
C GLY A 72 11.56 -11.49 -15.01
N HIS A 73 10.68 -12.49 -15.11
CA HIS A 73 9.25 -12.33 -14.85
C HIS A 73 8.98 -12.09 -13.36
N VAL A 74 9.57 -12.90 -12.48
CA VAL A 74 9.39 -12.79 -11.02
C VAL A 74 9.93 -11.45 -10.52
N LEU A 75 11.15 -11.06 -10.91
CA LEU A 75 11.74 -9.78 -10.48
C LEU A 75 10.89 -8.59 -10.91
N ARG A 76 10.36 -8.62 -12.14
CA ARG A 76 9.46 -7.56 -12.64
C ARG A 76 8.16 -7.51 -11.83
N ALA A 77 7.57 -8.66 -11.54
CA ALA A 77 6.35 -8.74 -10.76
C ALA A 77 6.55 -8.19 -9.33
N VAL A 78 7.65 -8.56 -8.67
CA VAL A 78 8.02 -8.06 -7.33
C VAL A 78 8.16 -6.54 -7.33
N ASN A 79 8.98 -5.98 -8.24
CA ASN A 79 9.18 -4.53 -8.34
C ASN A 79 7.85 -3.79 -8.59
N ASN A 80 6.98 -4.34 -9.42
CA ASN A 80 5.67 -3.75 -9.69
C ASN A 80 4.78 -3.77 -8.45
N ALA A 81 4.78 -4.87 -7.69
CA ALA A 81 3.98 -5.01 -6.49
C ALA A 81 4.45 -4.05 -5.37
N GLU A 82 5.76 -3.98 -5.13
CA GLU A 82 6.37 -3.05 -4.17
C GLU A 82 6.02 -1.59 -4.49
N SER A 83 6.14 -1.21 -5.77
CA SER A 83 5.80 0.12 -6.25
C SER A 83 4.31 0.44 -6.12
N ALA A 84 3.44 -0.54 -6.45
CA ALA A 84 2.00 -0.39 -6.36
C ALA A 84 1.53 -0.26 -4.90
N ALA A 85 2.07 -1.07 -3.98
CA ALA A 85 1.78 -0.99 -2.55
C ALA A 85 2.20 0.38 -1.97
N THR A 86 3.42 0.82 -2.28
CA THR A 86 3.93 2.14 -1.87
C THR A 86 3.06 3.28 -2.39
N THR A 87 2.67 3.22 -3.66
CA THR A 87 1.84 4.24 -4.30
C THR A 87 0.45 4.27 -3.67
N ARG A 88 -0.18 3.10 -3.44
CA ARG A 88 -1.50 3.02 -2.81
C ARG A 88 -1.47 3.60 -1.39
N ARG A 89 -0.49 3.21 -0.57
CA ARG A 89 -0.32 3.74 0.79
C ARG A 89 -0.18 5.26 0.77
N LYS A 90 0.65 5.80 -0.13
CA LYS A 90 0.81 7.25 -0.30
C LYS A 90 -0.51 7.93 -0.65
N LEU A 91 -1.27 7.38 -1.60
CA LEU A 91 -2.56 7.95 -2.01
C LEU A 91 -3.58 7.95 -0.88
N MET A 92 -3.61 6.90 -0.04
CA MET A 92 -4.50 6.84 1.13
C MET A 92 -4.16 7.92 2.16
N VAL A 93 -2.87 8.10 2.45
CA VAL A 93 -2.39 9.15 3.37
C VAL A 93 -2.65 10.55 2.79
N ASP A 94 -2.39 10.75 1.50
CA ASP A 94 -2.60 12.04 0.83
C ASP A 94 -4.10 12.40 0.72
N GLU A 95 -4.98 11.42 0.57
CA GLU A 95 -6.44 11.62 0.62
C GLU A 95 -6.90 11.98 2.03
N ALA A 96 -6.49 11.20 3.04
CA ALA A 96 -6.83 11.50 4.42
C ALA A 96 -6.34 12.88 4.85
N ALA A 97 -5.13 13.28 4.42
CA ALA A 97 -4.59 14.61 4.67
C ALA A 97 -5.39 15.73 3.98
N ARG A 98 -5.94 15.48 2.78
CA ARG A 98 -6.80 16.43 2.05
C ARG A 98 -8.18 16.56 2.70
N GLU A 99 -8.80 15.45 3.07
CA GLU A 99 -10.08 15.45 3.78
C GLU A 99 -9.97 16.08 5.18
N ALA A 100 -8.80 15.89 5.81
CA ALA A 100 -8.42 16.55 7.05
C ALA A 100 -7.94 18.00 6.85
N GLY A 101 -7.88 18.54 5.63
CA GLY A 101 -7.52 19.93 5.36
C GLY A 101 -8.65 20.92 5.70
N PRO A 102 -8.35 22.20 6.02
CA PRO A 102 -9.40 23.20 6.27
C PRO A 102 -10.20 23.45 5.00
N ARG A 103 -11.54 23.47 5.13
CA ARG A 103 -12.43 24.09 4.15
C ARG A 103 -12.42 25.59 4.34
#